data_AF-A0A2T1CBJ6-F1
#
_entry.id   AF-A0A2T1CBJ6-F1
#
_cell.length_a   1.000
_cell.length_b   1.000
_cell.length_c   1.000
_cell.angle_alpha   90.00
_cell.angle_beta   90.00
_cell.angle_gamma   90.00
#
_symmetry.space_group_name_H-M   'P 1'
#
loop_
_entity.id
_entity.type
_entity.pdbx_description
1 polymer ?
#
loop_
_entity_poly.entity_id
_entity_poly.type
_entity_poly.pdbx_seq_one_letter_code
_entity_poly.pdbx_strand_id
1 'polypeptide(L)' 'MESVAQGLDAHLVLTAYDQLVIETRKDCCDRVAQVLERVMIEAGRDILAPIPVVVDVKMGKYWS' A
#
# COMPACT_ATOMS: atom_id res chain seq x y z
N MET A 1 5.39 8.66 12.34
CA MET A 1 5.13 7.40 11.61
C MET A 1 3.65 7.44 11.25
N GLU A 2 3.30 7.91 10.05
CA GLU A 2 1.91 7.86 9.55
C GLU A 2 1.61 6.42 9.14
N SER A 3 0.82 5.70 9.92
CA SER A 3 0.24 4.41 9.50
C SER A 3 -1.08 4.64 8.78
N VAL A 4 -1.49 3.74 7.90
CA VAL A 4 -2.83 3.74 7.28
C VAL A 4 -3.95 3.85 8.34
N ALA A 5 -3.74 3.34 9.56
CA ALA A 5 -4.67 3.47 10.68
C ALA A 5 -4.79 4.89 11.29
N GLN A 6 -3.92 5.85 10.93
CA GLN A 6 -3.98 7.22 11.45
C GLN A 6 -4.82 8.10 10.54
N GLY A 7 -6.14 7.99 10.68
CA GLY A 7 -7.12 8.90 10.05
C GLY A 7 -7.57 8.52 8.64
N LEU A 8 -7.13 7.38 8.11
CA LEU A 8 -7.67 6.82 6.87
C LEU A 8 -8.55 5.62 7.22
N ASP A 9 -9.76 5.60 6.67
CA ASP A 9 -10.68 4.46 6.79
C ASP A 9 -10.27 3.38 5.79
N ALA A 10 -9.21 2.66 6.14
CA ALA A 10 -8.53 1.71 5.27
C ALA A 10 -8.02 0.47 6.03
N HIS A 11 -8.18 -0.70 5.42
CA HIS A 11 -8.00 -2.01 6.04
C HIS A 11 -7.21 -2.92 5.09
N LEU A 12 -6.17 -3.59 5.58
CA LEU A 12 -5.50 -4.66 4.85
C LEU A 12 -6.41 -5.90 4.82
N VAL A 13 -6.93 -6.24 3.64
CA VAL A 13 -7.89 -7.34 3.48
C VAL A 13 -7.26 -8.61 2.94
N LEU A 14 -6.13 -8.50 2.23
CA LEU A 14 -5.41 -9.66 1.72
C LEU A 14 -3.92 -9.40 1.53
N THR A 15 -3.13 -10.43 1.80
CA THR A 15 -1.73 -10.55 1.37
C THR A 15 -1.61 -11.76 0.44
N ALA A 16 -1.22 -11.53 -0.82
CA ALA A 16 -1.08 -12.59 -1.82
C ALA A 16 0.29 -12.48 -2.49
N TYR A 17 1.23 -13.34 -2.09
CA TYR A 17 2.63 -13.27 -2.53
C TYR A 17 3.25 -11.89 -2.27
N ASP A 18 3.63 -11.17 -3.32
CA ASP A 18 4.18 -9.82 -3.30
C ASP A 18 3.11 -8.72 -3.36
N GLN A 19 1.83 -9.10 -3.37
CA GLN A 19 0.71 -8.17 -3.46
C GLN A 19 0.02 -7.95 -2.11
N LEU A 20 -0.31 -6.69 -1.85
CA LEU A 20 -1.17 -6.27 -0.74
C LEU A 20 -2.47 -5.72 -1.32
N VAL A 21 -3.60 -6.12 -0.75
CA VAL A 21 -4.93 -5.57 -1.10
C VAL A 21 -5.46 -4.79 0.09
N ILE A 22 -5.70 -3.50 -0.12
CA ILE A 22 -6.26 -2.59 0.87
C ILE A 22 -7.68 -2.23 0.46
N GLU A 23 -8.64 -2.44 1.35
CA GLU A 23 -9.99 -1.89 1.21
C GLU A 23 -10.04 -0.53 1.91
N THR A 24 -10.59 0.49 1.25
CA THR A 24 -10.69 1.84 1.80
C THR A 24 -11.95 2.53 1.34
N ARG A 25 -12.38 3.54 2.11
CA ARG A 25 -13.37 4.50 1.64
C ARG A 25 -12.88 5.23 0.38
N LYS A 26 -13.80 5.46 -0.56
CA LYS A 26 -13.52 6.02 -1.88
C LYS A 26 -12.83 7.39 -1.86
N ASP A 27 -13.22 8.25 -0.92
CA ASP A 27 -12.66 9.60 -0.73
C ASP A 27 -11.21 9.59 -0.21
N CYS A 28 -10.75 8.45 0.33
CA CYS A 28 -9.41 8.26 0.86
C CYS A 28 -8.48 7.48 -0.08
N CYS A 29 -8.98 6.96 -1.21
CA CYS A 29 -8.23 6.06 -2.11
C CYS A 29 -6.84 6.59 -2.50
N ASP A 30 -6.77 7.82 -3.01
CA ASP A 30 -5.51 8.39 -3.49
C ASP A 30 -4.48 8.55 -2.36
N ARG A 31 -4.94 8.95 -1.17
CA ARG A 31 -4.07 9.10 0.00
C ARG A 31 -3.58 7.75 0.50
N VAL A 32 -4.45 6.74 0.51
CA VAL A 32 -4.08 5.36 0.89
C VAL A 32 -3.08 4.77 -0.09
N ALA A 33 -3.27 4.98 -1.40
CA ALA A 33 -2.33 4.53 -2.43
C ALA A 33 -0.93 5.13 -2.23
N GLN A 34 -0.84 6.44 -2.00
CA GLN A 34 0.42 7.14 -1.71
C GLN A 34 1.12 6.61 -0.44
N VAL A 35 0.35 6.36 0.62
CA VAL A 35 0.90 5.82 1.87
C VAL A 35 1.40 4.40 1.67
N LEU A 36 0.63 3.55 0.98
CA LEU A 36 0.99 2.16 0.70
C LEU A 36 2.29 2.06 -0.10
N GLU A 37 2.38 2.78 -1.22
CA GLU A 37 3.57 2.81 -2.07
C GLU A 37 4.81 3.23 -1.27
N ARG A 38 4.73 4.36 -0.55
CA ARG A 38 5.83 4.86 0.27
C ARG A 38 6.29 3.82 1.30
N VAL A 39 5.36 3.24 2.06
CA VAL A 39 5.69 2.28 3.12
C VAL A 39 6.31 1.01 2.55
N MET A 40 5.82 0.51 1.41
CA MET A 40 6.40 -0.66 0.75
C MET A 40 7.83 -0.41 0.24
N ILE A 41 8.08 0.76 -0.35
CA ILE A 41 9.43 1.16 -0.79
C ILE A 41 10.38 1.29 0.41
N GLU A 42 9.94 1.97 1.47
CA GLU A 42 10.73 2.14 2.70
C GLU A 42 11.06 0.80 3.35
N ALA A 43 10.09 -0.11 3.47
CA ALA A 43 10.31 -1.45 3.99
C ALA A 43 11.30 -2.27 3.15
N GLY A 44 11.25 -2.12 1.83
CA GLY A 44 12.19 -2.77 0.92
C GLY A 44 13.62 -2.26 1.04
N ARG A 45 13.79 -0.96 1.32
CA ARG A 45 15.11 -0.31 1.40
C ARG A 45 16.02 -0.96 2.45
N ASP A 46 15.46 -1.35 3.59
CA ASP A 46 16.24 -1.90 4.70
C ASP A 46 16.73 -3.34 4.44
N ILE A 47 16.11 -4.06 3.50
CA ILE A 47 16.35 -5.48 3.26
C ILE A 47 17.05 -5.72 1.91
N LEU A 48 16.69 -4.94 0.90
CA LEU A 48 17.07 -5.19 -0.50
C LEU A 48 18.14 -4.23 -1.04
N ALA A 49 18.65 -3.32 -0.22
CA ALA A 49 19.71 -2.41 -0.64
C ALA A 49 20.92 -3.18 -1.22
N PRO A 50 21.48 -2.75 -2.38
CA PRO A 50 21.20 -1.49 -3.08
C PRO A 50 20.11 -1.58 -4.17
N ILE A 51 19.40 -2.69 -4.30
CA ILE A 51 18.41 -2.90 -5.35
C ILE A 51 17.11 -2.13 -5.02
N PRO A 52 16.62 -1.24 -5.91
CA PRO A 52 15.43 -0.45 -5.64
C PRO A 52 14.16 -1.31 -5.72
N VAL A 53 13.24 -1.10 -4.77
CA VAL A 53 11.88 -1.63 -4.85
C VAL A 53 11.02 -0.66 -5.67
N VAL A 54 10.21 -1.23 -6.57
CA VAL A 54 9.22 -0.51 -7.37
C VAL A 54 7.87 -1.12 -7.07
N VAL A 55 6.87 -0.28 -6.82
CA VAL A 55 5.52 -0.70 -6.45
C VAL A 55 4.54 -0.24 -7.53
N ASP A 56 3.69 -1.14 -8.02
CA ASP A 56 2.57 -0.80 -8.90
C ASP A 56 1.28 -0.81 -8.08
N VAL A 57 0.51 0.29 -8.13
CA VAL A 57 -0.72 0.43 -7.37
C VAL A 57 -1.91 0.58 -8.32
N LYS A 58 -2.90 -0.29 -8.15
CA LYS A 58 -4.15 -0.27 -8.91
C LYS A 58 -5.34 -0.08 -7.99
N MET A 59 -6.27 0.76 -8.41
CA MET A 59 -7.53 0.99 -7.72
C MET A 59 -8.67 0.35 -8.50
N GLY A 60 -9.50 -0.43 -7.81
CA GLY A 60 -10.60 -1.15 -8.43
C GLY A 60 -11.72 -1.43 -7.43
N LYS A 61 -12.89 -1.80 -7.96
CA LYS A 61 -14.03 -2.28 -7.14
C LYS A 61 -14.00 -3.79 -6.93
N TYR A 62 -13.15 -4.50 -7.67
CA TYR A 62 -12.97 -5.94 -7.64
C TYR A 62 -11.51 -6.23 -7.94
N TRP A 63 -11.06 -7.41 -7.52
CA TRP A 63 -9.75 -7.92 -7.83
C TRP A 63 -9.82 -8.69 -9.16
N SER A 64 -8.97 -8.31 -10.11
CA SER A 64 -8.91 -8.86 -11.48
C SER A 64 -7.49 -9.15 -11.88
#